data_AF-A0A9D6IEZ3-F1
#
_entry.id   AF-A0A9D6IEZ3-F1
#
_cell.length_a   1.000
_cell.length_b   1.000
_cell.length_c   1.000
_cell.angle_alpha   90.00
_cell.angle_beta   90.00
_cell.angle_gamma   90.00
#
_symmetry.space_group_name_H-M   'P 1'
#
loop_
_entity.id
_entity.type
_entity.pdbx_description
1 polymer ?
#
loop_
_entity_poly.entity_id
_entity_poly.type
_entity_poly.pdbx_seq_one_letter_code
_entity_poly.pdbx_strand_id
1 'polypeptide(L)'
;MKKELLCAWLGVPVNAWPPDPWTLLGLTRGEKNPDAIEQRVQECMAKLRGYQLSYPDEATEGMNRLAEAFITLAEGNCKPAVRPASSKDETMILAKTKVDWRDEPPPVRLETMETVETPLPVEEHDADTEILTAAPFIAPIRPKHEIDSTLLRELAQESEEATSHVGTIDAVIERIEMTRRLLHSWDRLGKVLKFTSTKVAAKEADFFTRRMAEITTHMMTYPAFVGQPGKPGYRVVALARMRIPLLIVRAMSPERRDELLFDWKAGRLVLLEHRKYLRRLFHSMRKRTKVGLFLHAARAFINDYPWQALIGAGAVFTLAIATGLWLAWR
;
A
#
# COMPACT_ATOMS: atom_id res chain seq x y z
N MET A 1 -33.20 0.48 -4.58
CA MET A 1 -32.55 0.71 -3.27
C MET A 1 -33.43 0.12 -2.17
N LYS A 2 -32.95 -0.87 -1.43
CA LYS A 2 -33.74 -1.61 -0.42
C LYS A 2 -33.69 -0.92 0.95
N LYS A 3 -34.50 0.14 1.11
CA LYS A 3 -34.59 0.95 2.35
C LYS A 3 -34.88 0.12 3.60
N GLU A 4 -35.65 -0.95 3.45
CA GLU A 4 -36.01 -1.87 4.54
C GLU A 4 -34.78 -2.54 5.17
N LEU A 5 -33.75 -2.85 4.38
CA LEU A 5 -32.52 -3.46 4.87
C LEU A 5 -31.71 -2.49 5.73
N LEU A 6 -31.54 -1.25 5.25
CA LEU A 6 -30.87 -0.20 6.02
C LEU A 6 -31.58 0.10 7.34
N CYS A 7 -32.91 0.17 7.29
CA CYS A 7 -33.75 0.34 8.47
C CYS A 7 -33.55 -0.81 9.46
N ALA A 8 -33.57 -2.06 8.98
CA ALA A 8 -33.34 -3.24 9.81
C ALA A 8 -31.93 -3.27 10.44
N TRP A 9 -30.87 -2.92 9.69
CA TRP A 9 -29.50 -2.94 10.20
C TRP A 9 -29.22 -1.85 11.23
N LEU A 10 -29.80 -0.67 11.03
CA LEU A 10 -29.64 0.47 11.92
C LEU A 10 -30.65 0.46 13.08
N GLY A 11 -31.62 -0.46 13.07
CA GLY A 11 -32.69 -0.52 14.08
C GLY A 11 -33.67 0.67 14.00
N VAL A 12 -33.78 1.28 12.82
CA VAL A 12 -34.66 2.41 12.54
C VAL A 12 -35.98 1.86 11.98
N PRO A 13 -37.15 2.36 12.43
CA PRO A 13 -38.42 1.89 11.88
C PRO A 13 -38.60 2.37 10.43
N VAL A 14 -39.11 1.49 9.56
CA VAL A 14 -39.18 1.71 8.09
C VAL A 14 -40.01 2.94 7.71
N ASN A 15 -41.01 3.28 8.51
CA ASN A 15 -41.88 4.44 8.31
C ASN A 15 -41.20 5.80 8.60
N ALA A 16 -40.03 5.80 9.25
CA ALA A 16 -39.31 7.01 9.63
C ALA A 16 -38.18 7.38 8.65
N TRP A 17 -38.17 6.83 7.42
CA TRP A 17 -37.11 7.09 6.45
C TRP A 17 -37.42 8.29 5.53
N PRO A 18 -36.51 9.28 5.40
CA PRO A 18 -35.18 9.39 6.00
C PRO A 18 -35.23 9.85 7.48
N PRO A 19 -34.51 9.18 8.39
CA PRO A 19 -34.57 9.51 9.81
C PRO A 19 -33.78 10.78 10.13
N ASP A 20 -34.22 11.48 11.19
CA ASP A 20 -33.48 12.55 11.83
C ASP A 20 -32.08 12.05 12.28
N PRO A 21 -31.00 12.86 12.22
CA PRO A 21 -29.65 12.42 12.58
C PRO A 21 -29.54 11.77 13.97
N TRP A 22 -30.33 12.24 14.93
CA TRP A 22 -30.41 11.65 16.28
C TRP A 22 -30.98 10.23 16.25
N THR A 23 -32.09 10.04 15.54
CA THR A 23 -32.75 8.75 15.37
C THR A 23 -31.88 7.76 14.58
N LEU A 24 -31.12 8.24 13.59
CA LEU A 24 -30.20 7.42 12.81
C LEU A 24 -29.07 6.81 13.67
N LEU A 25 -28.58 7.55 14.68
CA LEU A 25 -27.57 7.07 15.62
C LEU A 25 -28.19 6.32 16.83
N GLY A 26 -29.52 6.37 16.99
CA GLY A 26 -30.20 5.83 18.16
C GLY A 26 -29.85 6.59 19.45
N LEU A 27 -29.59 7.89 19.34
CA LEU A 27 -29.32 8.78 20.46
C LEU A 27 -30.59 9.51 20.88
N THR A 28 -30.67 9.88 22.16
CA THR A 28 -31.74 10.73 22.66
C THR A 28 -31.60 12.15 22.12
N ARG A 29 -32.71 12.74 21.67
CA ARG A 29 -32.71 14.09 21.09
C ARG A 29 -32.20 15.10 22.13
N GLY A 30 -31.12 15.81 21.80
CA GLY A 30 -30.51 16.83 22.66
C GLY A 30 -29.25 16.39 23.41
N GLU A 31 -28.75 15.18 23.18
CA GLU A 31 -27.50 14.68 23.75
C GLU A 31 -26.28 15.41 23.15
N LYS A 32 -25.64 16.31 23.90
CA LYS A 32 -24.54 17.14 23.40
C LYS A 32 -23.14 16.56 23.63
N ASN A 33 -23.03 15.35 24.16
CA ASN A 33 -21.73 14.76 24.47
C ASN A 33 -21.04 14.31 23.17
N PRO A 34 -19.95 14.95 22.72
CA PRO A 34 -19.29 14.60 21.46
C PRO A 34 -18.73 13.18 21.47
N ASP A 35 -18.23 12.71 22.61
CA ASP A 35 -17.62 11.38 22.74
C ASP A 35 -18.67 10.28 22.56
N ALA A 36 -19.87 10.48 23.12
CA ALA A 36 -20.99 9.55 22.97
C ALA A 36 -21.49 9.50 21.52
N ILE A 37 -21.55 10.65 20.84
CA ILE A 37 -21.91 10.74 19.42
C ILE A 37 -20.89 9.99 18.56
N GLU A 38 -19.59 10.24 18.76
CA GLU A 38 -18.54 9.59 17.99
C GLU A 38 -18.52 8.07 18.20
N GLN A 39 -18.56 7.62 19.46
CA GLN A 39 -18.61 6.19 19.78
C GLN A 39 -19.78 5.51 19.06
N ARG A 40 -20.95 6.16 19.05
CA ARG A 40 -22.14 5.60 18.42
C ARG A 40 -22.04 5.52 16.90
N VAL A 41 -21.46 6.52 16.27
CA VAL A 41 -21.16 6.49 14.83
C VAL A 41 -20.21 5.34 14.50
N GLN A 42 -19.15 5.16 15.29
CA GLN A 42 -18.19 4.06 15.08
C GLN A 42 -18.84 2.69 15.20
N GLU A 43 -19.71 2.48 16.21
CA GLU A 43 -20.48 1.25 16.38
C GLU A 43 -21.40 0.97 15.17
N CYS A 44 -22.11 1.99 14.68
CA CYS A 44 -22.99 1.86 13.50
C CYS A 44 -22.19 1.59 12.21
N MET A 45 -21.05 2.27 12.01
CA MET A 45 -20.14 2.02 10.89
C MET A 45 -19.58 0.59 10.92
N ALA A 46 -19.21 0.08 12.10
CA ALA A 46 -18.70 -1.28 12.26
C ALA A 46 -19.77 -2.33 11.89
N LYS A 47 -21.03 -2.10 12.27
CA LYS A 47 -22.16 -2.95 11.85
C LYS A 47 -22.34 -2.95 10.33
N LEU A 48 -22.34 -1.77 9.69
CA LEU A 48 -22.52 -1.66 8.23
C LEU A 48 -21.40 -2.31 7.43
N ARG A 49 -20.14 -2.24 7.92
CA ARG A 49 -19.01 -2.95 7.28
C ARG A 49 -19.23 -4.46 7.18
N GLY A 50 -19.95 -5.06 8.14
CA GLY A 50 -20.34 -6.46 8.08
C GLY A 50 -21.21 -6.82 6.86
N TYR A 51 -21.94 -5.85 6.31
CA TYR A 51 -22.87 -6.04 5.20
C TYR A 51 -22.30 -5.61 3.83
N GLN A 52 -21.12 -4.96 3.78
CA GLN A 52 -20.52 -4.46 2.53
C GLN A 52 -20.29 -5.54 1.46
N LEU A 53 -20.05 -6.79 1.85
CA LEU A 53 -19.85 -7.89 0.89
C LEU A 53 -21.16 -8.41 0.30
N SER A 54 -22.27 -8.33 1.06
CA SER A 54 -23.59 -8.83 0.63
C SER A 54 -24.41 -7.77 -0.09
N TYR A 55 -24.24 -6.50 0.29
CA TYR A 55 -25.01 -5.36 -0.18
C TYR A 55 -24.10 -4.12 -0.27
N PRO A 56 -23.18 -4.07 -1.25
CA PRO A 56 -22.16 -3.02 -1.32
C PRO A 56 -22.76 -1.63 -1.51
N ASP A 57 -23.81 -1.50 -2.32
CA ASP A 57 -24.46 -0.22 -2.62
C ASP A 57 -25.21 0.31 -1.38
N GLU A 58 -26.07 -0.52 -0.77
CA GLU A 58 -26.80 -0.13 0.43
C GLU A 58 -25.87 0.16 1.61
N ALA A 59 -24.84 -0.66 1.83
CA ALA A 59 -23.88 -0.43 2.92
C ALA A 59 -23.11 0.88 2.72
N THR A 60 -22.70 1.19 1.49
CA THR A 60 -22.01 2.45 1.17
C THR A 60 -22.92 3.65 1.39
N GLU A 61 -24.18 3.56 0.96
CA GLU A 61 -25.15 4.64 1.22
C GLU A 61 -25.41 4.83 2.72
N GLY A 62 -25.59 3.75 3.48
CA GLY A 62 -25.76 3.81 4.93
C GLY A 62 -24.57 4.47 5.63
N MET A 63 -23.35 4.16 5.19
CA MET A 63 -22.13 4.79 5.71
C MET A 63 -22.08 6.29 5.38
N ASN A 64 -22.43 6.69 4.15
CA ASN A 64 -22.47 8.10 3.75
C ASN A 64 -23.49 8.89 4.59
N ARG A 65 -24.68 8.33 4.85
CA ARG A 65 -25.69 8.98 5.70
C ARG A 65 -25.26 9.10 7.16
N LEU A 66 -24.57 8.10 7.70
CA LEU A 66 -24.00 8.19 9.06
C LEU A 66 -22.96 9.30 9.15
N ALA A 67 -22.14 9.49 8.10
CA ALA A 67 -21.16 10.57 8.04
C ALA A 67 -21.85 11.95 7.97
N GLU A 68 -22.88 12.11 7.14
CA GLU A 68 -23.67 13.35 7.06
C GLU A 68 -24.36 13.68 8.40
N ALA A 69 -24.93 12.68 9.07
CA ALA A 69 -25.53 12.83 10.38
C ALA A 69 -24.50 13.29 11.42
N PHE A 70 -23.31 12.69 11.44
CA PHE A 70 -22.23 13.09 12.33
C PHE A 70 -21.81 14.55 12.11
N ILE A 71 -21.61 14.98 10.86
CA ILE A 71 -21.25 16.35 10.52
C ILE A 71 -22.33 17.32 11.00
N THR A 72 -23.61 17.02 10.72
CA THR A 72 -24.76 17.85 11.11
C THR A 72 -24.82 18.04 12.63
N LEU A 73 -24.54 16.99 13.41
CA LEU A 73 -24.53 17.03 14.87
C LEU A 73 -23.31 17.77 15.43
N ALA A 74 -22.13 17.56 14.84
CA ALA A 74 -20.90 18.25 15.22
C ALA A 74 -21.02 19.77 15.00
N GLU A 75 -21.57 20.19 13.85
CA GLU A 75 -21.81 21.60 13.54
C GLU A 75 -22.88 22.22 14.46
N GLY A 76 -23.92 21.46 14.80
CA GLY A 76 -24.96 21.89 15.73
C GLY A 76 -24.43 22.16 17.15
N ASN A 77 -23.43 21.40 17.60
CA ASN A 77 -22.79 21.59 18.91
C ASN A 77 -21.84 22.80 18.95
N CYS A 78 -21.29 23.21 17.81
CA CYS A 78 -20.38 24.35 17.70
C CYS A 78 -21.10 25.71 17.66
N LYS A 79 -22.43 25.76 17.60
CA LYS A 79 -23.18 27.02 17.61
C LYS A 79 -23.41 27.48 19.06
N PRO A 80 -22.65 28.47 19.57
CA PRO A 80 -22.94 29.03 20.89
C PRO A 80 -24.34 29.64 20.88
N ALA A 81 -25.09 29.43 21.95
CA ALA A 81 -26.40 30.05 22.15
C ALA A 81 -26.23 31.58 22.24
N VAL A 82 -26.29 32.26 21.11
CA VAL A 82 -26.42 33.71 21.04
C VAL A 82 -27.82 34.03 21.58
N ARG A 83 -27.86 34.63 22.77
CA ARG A 83 -29.05 35.25 23.35
C ARG A 83 -29.60 36.29 22.35
N PRO A 84 -30.92 36.34 22.09
CA PRO A 84 -31.47 37.43 21.29
C PRO A 84 -31.55 38.69 22.14
N ALA A 85 -30.70 39.67 21.84
CA ALA A 85 -30.97 41.06 22.15
C ALA A 85 -30.82 41.86 20.86
N SER A 86 -31.91 42.56 20.54
CA SER A 86 -32.13 43.48 19.44
C SER A 86 -30.95 44.38 19.05
N SER A 87 -30.77 44.59 17.75
CA SER A 87 -30.95 45.92 17.14
C SER A 87 -30.74 45.88 15.63
N LYS A 88 -31.52 46.71 14.95
CA LYS A 88 -31.55 46.95 13.50
C LYS A 88 -30.36 47.84 13.05
N ASP A 89 -30.23 47.92 11.73
CA ASP A 89 -29.42 48.82 10.90
C ASP A 89 -28.07 48.23 10.45
N GLU A 90 -28.00 47.66 9.25
CA GLU A 90 -28.00 48.25 7.89
C GLU A 90 -26.65 48.84 7.46
N THR A 91 -26.20 48.28 6.33
CA THR A 91 -25.27 48.82 5.32
C THR A 91 -23.76 48.65 5.55
N MET A 92 -23.16 47.66 4.87
CA MET A 92 -22.39 47.90 3.65
C MET A 92 -21.82 46.59 3.06
N ILE A 93 -22.38 46.23 1.90
CA ILE A 93 -21.76 45.70 0.68
C ILE A 93 -20.34 45.12 0.80
N LEU A 94 -20.21 43.79 0.76
CA LEU A 94 -19.20 43.08 -0.06
C LEU A 94 -19.44 41.55 -0.10
N ALA A 95 -19.47 41.04 -1.34
CA ALA A 95 -19.31 39.65 -1.76
C ALA A 95 -20.36 38.62 -1.27
N LYS A 96 -21.41 38.39 -2.08
CA LYS A 96 -22.17 37.12 -2.10
C LYS A 96 -23.01 37.01 -3.37
N THR A 97 -22.48 36.33 -4.39
CA THR A 97 -23.30 35.63 -5.39
C THR A 97 -23.92 34.41 -4.70
N LYS A 98 -24.97 34.64 -3.92
CA LYS A 98 -25.83 33.59 -3.38
C LYS A 98 -27.08 33.57 -4.25
N VAL A 99 -26.98 32.87 -5.37
CA VAL A 99 -28.12 32.52 -6.22
C VAL A 99 -29.01 31.58 -5.40
N ASP A 100 -30.25 31.99 -5.13
CA ASP A 100 -31.22 31.23 -4.35
C ASP A 100 -32.10 30.41 -5.29
N TRP A 101 -31.85 29.09 -5.34
CA TRP A 101 -32.46 28.14 -6.28
C TRP A 101 -33.90 27.75 -5.95
N ARG A 102 -34.53 28.46 -5.01
CA ARG A 102 -35.88 28.13 -4.50
C ARG A 102 -37.01 28.86 -5.22
N ASP A 103 -36.75 30.03 -5.80
CA ASP A 103 -37.80 30.87 -6.39
C ASP A 103 -37.77 30.95 -7.92
N GLU A 104 -36.66 30.54 -8.55
CA GLU A 104 -36.60 30.27 -9.98
C GLU A 104 -35.95 28.89 -10.18
N PRO A 105 -36.62 27.93 -10.85
CA PRO A 105 -36.00 26.66 -11.15
C PRO A 105 -34.74 26.90 -11.99
N PRO A 106 -33.64 26.14 -11.78
CA PRO A 106 -32.48 26.20 -12.67
C PRO A 106 -32.99 26.12 -14.11
N PRO A 107 -32.57 27.01 -15.04
CA PRO A 107 -33.00 26.94 -16.41
C PRO A 107 -32.73 25.51 -16.88
N VAL A 108 -33.82 24.80 -17.17
CA VAL A 108 -33.78 23.45 -17.71
C VAL A 108 -32.82 23.57 -18.88
N ARG A 109 -31.70 22.86 -18.82
CA ARG A 109 -30.97 22.52 -20.04
C ARG A 109 -32.00 21.73 -20.83
N LEU A 110 -32.76 22.44 -21.64
CA LEU A 110 -33.38 21.87 -22.80
C LEU A 110 -32.19 21.26 -23.51
N GLU A 111 -32.09 19.94 -23.40
CA GLU A 111 -31.54 19.17 -24.48
C GLU A 111 -32.34 19.68 -25.67
N THR A 112 -31.73 20.62 -26.39
CA THR A 112 -31.95 20.77 -27.80
C THR A 112 -31.54 19.41 -28.37
N MET A 113 -32.46 18.44 -28.24
CA MET A 113 -32.73 17.50 -29.29
C MET A 113 -33.11 18.40 -30.46
N GLU A 114 -32.09 18.84 -31.19
CA GLU A 114 -32.18 18.90 -32.63
C GLU A 114 -32.58 17.48 -33.05
N THR A 115 -33.90 17.27 -32.95
CA THR A 115 -34.64 16.46 -33.88
C THR A 115 -34.35 17.12 -35.20
N VAL A 116 -33.28 16.66 -35.85
CA VAL A 116 -33.13 16.83 -37.29
C VAL A 116 -34.37 16.16 -37.85
N GLU A 117 -35.37 16.99 -38.16
CA GLU A 117 -36.43 16.62 -39.06
C GLU A 117 -35.73 16.05 -40.29
N THR A 118 -35.90 14.74 -40.47
CA THR A 118 -35.72 14.09 -41.76
C THR A 118 -36.56 14.87 -42.76
N PRO A 119 -35.95 15.61 -43.71
CA PRO A 119 -36.71 16.21 -44.78
C PRO A 119 -37.23 15.07 -45.65
N LEU A 120 -38.52 15.16 -45.99
CA LEU A 120 -39.10 14.40 -47.08
C LEU A 120 -38.22 14.51 -48.35
N PRO A 121 -38.25 13.48 -49.21
CA PRO A 121 -37.31 13.31 -50.31
C PRO A 121 -37.44 14.47 -51.30
N VAL A 122 -36.39 15.29 -51.38
CA VAL A 122 -36.13 16.14 -52.54
C VAL A 122 -35.12 15.40 -53.41
N GLU A 123 -35.46 15.41 -54.68
CA GLU A 123 -34.84 14.70 -55.79
C GLU A 123 -33.31 14.80 -55.86
N GLU A 124 -32.74 13.73 -56.40
CA GLU A 124 -31.44 13.60 -57.08
C GLU A 124 -30.58 14.87 -57.15
N HIS A 125 -29.57 14.93 -56.29
CA HIS A 125 -28.32 15.60 -56.64
C HIS A 125 -27.12 14.82 -56.12
N ASP A 126 -26.42 14.18 -57.06
CA ASP A 126 -25.09 13.62 -56.90
C ASP A 126 -24.13 14.69 -56.38
N ALA A 127 -23.80 14.63 -55.09
CA ALA A 127 -22.64 15.33 -54.54
C ALA A 127 -22.09 14.56 -53.34
N ASP A 128 -20.93 13.95 -53.57
CA ASP A 128 -20.03 13.27 -52.66
C ASP A 128 -20.04 13.87 -51.23
N THR A 129 -20.84 13.29 -50.33
CA THR A 129 -20.86 13.70 -48.92
C THR A 129 -20.12 12.66 -48.07
N GLU A 130 -18.88 13.02 -47.73
CA GLU A 130 -17.92 12.27 -46.94
C GLU A 130 -18.43 12.05 -45.50
N ILE A 131 -18.89 10.84 -45.20
CA ILE A 131 -19.35 10.44 -43.86
C ILE A 131 -18.15 10.50 -42.90
N LEU A 132 -18.09 11.54 -42.06
CA LEU A 132 -17.13 11.70 -40.97
C LEU A 132 -17.36 10.61 -39.91
N THR A 133 -16.79 9.44 -40.17
CA THR A 133 -16.67 8.34 -39.24
C THR A 133 -15.75 8.78 -38.11
N ALA A 134 -16.32 9.03 -36.93
CA ALA A 134 -15.54 9.40 -35.75
C ALA A 134 -14.41 8.38 -35.55
N ALA A 135 -13.16 8.85 -35.61
CA ALA A 135 -11.99 8.00 -35.48
C ALA A 135 -12.12 7.14 -34.21
N PRO A 136 -11.89 5.81 -34.30
CA PRO A 136 -12.05 4.91 -33.17
C PRO A 136 -11.21 5.42 -32.01
N PHE A 137 -11.81 5.54 -30.82
CA PHE A 137 -11.11 5.94 -29.60
C PHE A 137 -9.98 4.94 -29.32
N ILE A 138 -8.75 5.33 -29.66
CA ILE A 138 -7.56 4.56 -29.33
C ILE A 138 -7.31 4.78 -27.84
N ALA A 139 -7.67 3.79 -27.02
CA ALA A 139 -7.36 3.82 -25.59
C ALA A 139 -5.85 4.08 -25.43
N PRO A 140 -5.44 5.08 -24.63
CA PRO A 140 -4.04 5.44 -24.49
C PRO A 140 -3.23 4.21 -24.11
N ILE A 141 -2.23 3.90 -24.93
CA ILE A 141 -1.34 2.75 -24.75
C ILE A 141 -0.68 2.93 -23.39
N ARG A 142 -1.03 2.06 -22.42
CA ARG A 142 -0.40 2.11 -21.10
C ARG A 142 1.12 1.96 -21.27
N PRO A 143 1.93 2.82 -20.64
CA PRO A 143 3.37 2.70 -20.74
C PRO A 143 3.78 1.32 -20.24
N LYS A 144 4.56 0.59 -21.05
CA LYS A 144 5.18 -0.65 -20.59
C LYS A 144 6.10 -0.29 -19.43
N HIS A 145 5.71 -0.63 -18.21
CA HIS A 145 6.57 -0.44 -17.06
C HIS A 145 7.78 -1.35 -17.22
N GLU A 146 8.94 -0.75 -17.49
CA GLU A 146 10.22 -1.43 -17.43
C GLU A 146 10.71 -1.40 -15.97
N ILE A 147 11.24 -2.51 -15.49
CA ILE A 147 11.76 -2.60 -14.13
C ILE A 147 13.14 -1.93 -14.14
N ASP A 148 13.24 -0.74 -13.54
CA ASP A 148 14.52 -0.06 -13.40
C ASP A 148 15.45 -0.82 -12.45
N SER A 149 16.42 -1.50 -13.06
CA SER A 149 17.42 -2.30 -12.33
C SER A 149 18.31 -1.47 -11.40
N THR A 150 18.45 -0.16 -11.65
CA THR A 150 19.25 0.74 -10.81
C THR A 150 18.52 1.04 -9.51
N LEU A 151 17.26 1.44 -9.58
CA LEU A 151 16.38 1.64 -8.43
C LEU A 151 16.25 0.37 -7.59
N LEU A 152 16.14 -0.80 -8.23
CA LEU A 152 16.10 -2.07 -7.48
C LEU A 152 17.40 -2.36 -6.72
N ARG A 153 18.54 -1.96 -7.28
CA ARG A 153 19.85 -2.10 -6.63
C ARG A 153 19.97 -1.17 -5.44
N GLU A 154 19.58 0.09 -5.61
CA GLU A 154 19.56 1.10 -4.56
C GLU A 154 18.69 0.65 -3.38
N LEU A 155 17.45 0.23 -3.65
CA LEU A 155 16.56 -0.32 -2.62
C LEU A 155 17.16 -1.54 -1.90
N ALA A 156 17.83 -2.43 -2.62
CA ALA A 156 18.37 -3.66 -2.05
C ALA A 156 19.67 -3.46 -1.24
N GLN A 157 20.43 -2.40 -1.50
CA GLN A 157 21.80 -2.21 -0.98
C GLN A 157 21.95 -0.98 -0.10
N GLU A 158 21.24 0.10 -0.41
CA GLU A 158 21.44 1.42 0.18
C GLU A 158 20.29 1.81 1.12
N SER A 159 19.12 1.17 0.98
CA SER A 159 18.02 1.39 1.91
C SER A 159 18.45 1.09 3.36
N GLU A 160 18.16 2.03 4.26
CA GLU A 160 18.38 1.89 5.69
C GLU A 160 17.72 0.59 6.23
N GLU A 161 16.52 0.29 5.75
CA GLU A 161 15.79 -0.92 6.12
C GLU A 161 16.52 -2.19 5.69
N ALA A 162 17.15 -2.19 4.51
CA ALA A 162 17.90 -3.33 3.98
C ALA A 162 19.21 -3.57 4.75
N THR A 163 19.85 -2.50 5.21
CA THR A 163 21.14 -2.56 5.92
C THR A 163 20.99 -2.67 7.44
N SER A 164 19.80 -2.39 7.96
CA SER A 164 19.48 -2.48 9.38
C SER A 164 19.75 -3.88 9.97
N HIS A 165 20.35 -3.90 11.15
CA HIS A 165 20.64 -5.11 11.94
C HIS A 165 21.63 -6.10 11.31
N VAL A 166 22.40 -5.73 10.28
CA VAL A 166 23.39 -6.62 9.63
C VAL A 166 24.81 -6.38 10.14
N GLY A 167 24.96 -5.94 11.40
CA GLY A 167 26.25 -5.54 11.99
C GLY A 167 27.16 -6.70 12.40
N THR A 168 26.61 -7.91 12.61
CA THR A 168 27.35 -9.09 13.05
C THR A 168 27.32 -10.20 12.00
N ILE A 169 28.32 -11.09 12.00
CA ILE A 169 28.39 -12.21 11.03
C ILE A 169 27.16 -13.11 11.16
N ASP A 170 26.73 -13.38 12.40
CA ASP A 170 25.57 -14.23 12.68
C ASP A 170 24.29 -13.59 12.13
N ALA A 171 24.10 -12.28 12.32
CA ALA A 171 22.96 -11.57 11.74
C ALA A 171 22.98 -11.58 10.20
N VAL A 172 24.17 -11.52 9.58
CA VAL A 172 24.29 -11.66 8.11
C VAL A 172 23.90 -13.07 7.67
N ILE A 173 24.36 -14.10 8.38
CA ILE A 173 24.02 -15.51 8.08
C ILE A 173 22.51 -15.71 8.21
N GLU A 174 21.91 -15.27 9.32
CA GLU A 174 20.48 -15.34 9.56
C GLU A 174 19.70 -14.63 8.44
N ARG A 175 20.09 -13.39 8.10
CA ARG A 175 19.45 -12.64 7.02
C ARG A 175 19.58 -13.35 5.68
N ILE A 176 20.73 -13.95 5.35
CA ILE A 176 20.91 -14.75 4.13
C ILE A 176 19.95 -15.93 4.12
N GLU A 177 19.78 -16.63 5.24
CA GLU A 177 18.84 -17.74 5.35
C GLU A 177 17.39 -17.30 5.17
N MET A 178 16.99 -16.21 5.83
CA MET A 178 15.66 -15.61 5.66
C MET A 178 15.39 -15.26 4.20
N THR A 179 16.32 -14.55 3.54
CA THR A 179 16.19 -14.19 2.11
C THR A 179 16.12 -15.44 1.24
N ARG A 180 16.86 -16.51 1.55
CA ARG A 180 16.79 -17.79 0.82
C ARG A 180 15.44 -18.48 0.97
N ARG A 181 14.91 -18.56 2.20
CA ARG A 181 13.60 -19.17 2.48
C ARG A 181 12.50 -18.41 1.77
N LEU A 182 12.51 -17.07 1.88
CA LEU A 182 11.57 -16.19 1.19
C LEU A 182 11.67 -16.34 -0.33
N LEU A 183 12.88 -16.29 -0.93
CA LEU A 183 13.08 -16.50 -2.37
C LEU A 183 12.56 -17.85 -2.85
N HIS A 184 12.73 -18.91 -2.05
CA HIS A 184 12.25 -20.25 -2.41
C HIS A 184 10.73 -20.35 -2.41
N SER A 185 10.08 -19.84 -1.35
CA SER A 185 8.61 -19.75 -1.31
C SER A 185 8.08 -18.82 -2.39
N TRP A 186 8.81 -17.74 -2.69
CA TRP A 186 8.54 -16.85 -3.81
C TRP A 186 8.57 -17.68 -5.11
N ASP A 187 9.71 -18.19 -5.55
CA ASP A 187 9.87 -18.95 -6.80
C ASP A 187 8.84 -20.08 -6.99
N ARG A 188 8.44 -20.77 -5.92
CA ARG A 188 7.38 -21.78 -5.95
C ARG A 188 6.01 -21.22 -6.29
N LEU A 189 5.61 -20.12 -5.65
CA LEU A 189 4.34 -19.45 -5.94
C LEU A 189 4.33 -18.85 -7.35
N GLY A 190 5.45 -18.31 -7.81
CA GLY A 190 5.59 -17.75 -9.16
C GLY A 190 5.35 -18.76 -10.28
N LYS A 191 5.59 -20.06 -10.05
CA LYS A 191 5.24 -21.12 -11.00
C LYS A 191 3.72 -21.22 -11.18
N VAL A 192 2.97 -21.15 -10.08
CA VAL A 192 1.50 -21.22 -10.09
C VAL A 192 0.90 -19.99 -10.75
N LEU A 193 1.44 -18.80 -10.46
CA LEU A 193 0.95 -17.53 -11.03
C LEU A 193 1.11 -17.44 -12.55
N LYS A 194 2.10 -18.12 -13.13
CA LYS A 194 2.32 -18.14 -14.59
C LYS A 194 1.29 -18.98 -15.36
N PHE A 195 0.63 -19.92 -14.71
CA PHE A 195 -0.36 -20.76 -15.37
C PHE A 195 -1.69 -20.01 -15.49
N THR A 196 -2.08 -19.70 -16.72
CA THR A 196 -3.33 -18.99 -17.06
C THR A 196 -4.52 -19.92 -17.28
N SER A 197 -4.38 -21.22 -17.01
CA SER A 197 -5.45 -22.20 -17.22
C SER A 197 -6.71 -21.84 -16.44
N THR A 198 -7.87 -21.90 -17.08
CA THR A 198 -9.19 -21.69 -16.45
C THR A 198 -9.54 -22.79 -15.46
N LYS A 199 -9.02 -24.01 -15.64
CA LYS A 199 -9.28 -25.13 -14.72
C LYS A 199 -8.28 -25.13 -13.58
N VAL A 200 -8.75 -24.93 -12.35
CA VAL A 200 -7.95 -25.04 -11.12
C VAL A 200 -8.15 -26.44 -10.54
N ALA A 201 -7.08 -27.23 -10.45
CA ALA A 201 -7.13 -28.46 -9.67
C ALA A 201 -7.16 -28.12 -8.18
N ALA A 202 -7.97 -28.81 -7.37
CA ALA A 202 -8.06 -28.55 -5.92
C ALA A 202 -6.67 -28.58 -5.23
N LYS A 203 -5.82 -29.54 -5.62
CA LYS A 203 -4.43 -29.63 -5.12
C LYS A 203 -3.59 -28.37 -5.40
N GLU A 204 -3.85 -27.69 -6.52
CA GLU A 204 -3.15 -26.47 -6.90
C GLU A 204 -3.61 -25.27 -6.04
N ALA A 205 -4.91 -25.17 -5.78
CA ALA A 205 -5.47 -24.15 -4.89
C ALA A 205 -4.95 -24.29 -3.44
N ASP A 206 -4.89 -25.53 -2.94
CA ASP A 206 -4.32 -25.81 -1.61
C ASP A 206 -2.83 -25.47 -1.56
N PHE A 207 -2.08 -25.85 -2.60
CA PHE A 207 -0.67 -25.51 -2.72
C PHE A 207 -0.46 -24.00 -2.73
N PHE A 208 -1.24 -23.26 -3.52
CA PHE A 208 -1.19 -21.80 -3.58
C PHE A 208 -1.43 -21.17 -2.21
N THR A 209 -2.49 -21.60 -1.51
CA THR A 209 -2.87 -21.09 -0.18
C THR A 209 -1.76 -21.33 0.84
N ARG A 210 -1.19 -22.54 0.86
CA ARG A 210 -0.04 -22.87 1.74
C ARG A 210 1.17 -21.98 1.45
N ARG A 211 1.50 -21.74 0.17
CA ARG A 211 2.64 -20.87 -0.19
C ARG A 211 2.41 -19.41 0.16
N MET A 212 1.20 -18.90 0.01
CA MET A 212 0.84 -17.55 0.45
C MET A 212 0.98 -17.39 1.97
N ALA A 213 0.59 -18.40 2.75
CA ALA A 213 0.79 -18.42 4.19
C ALA A 213 2.28 -18.46 4.59
N GLU A 214 3.10 -19.27 3.90
CA GLU A 214 4.55 -19.29 4.10
C GLU A 214 5.19 -17.92 3.81
N ILE A 215 4.84 -17.28 2.68
CA ILE A 215 5.34 -15.94 2.35
C ILE A 215 4.94 -14.94 3.42
N THR A 216 3.68 -14.96 3.86
CA THR A 216 3.20 -14.06 4.94
C THR A 216 4.02 -14.25 6.21
N THR A 217 4.28 -15.50 6.60
CA THR A 217 5.07 -15.84 7.79
C THR A 217 6.50 -15.31 7.67
N HIS A 218 7.16 -15.53 6.53
CA HIS A 218 8.51 -15.01 6.29
C HIS A 218 8.55 -13.48 6.28
N MET A 219 7.56 -12.84 5.65
CA MET A 219 7.47 -11.38 5.54
C MET A 219 7.23 -10.65 6.86
N MET A 220 6.65 -11.30 7.88
CA MET A 220 6.47 -10.68 9.21
C MET A 220 7.79 -10.33 9.89
N THR A 221 8.82 -11.15 9.65
CA THR A 221 10.16 -10.97 10.21
C THR A 221 11.14 -10.32 9.22
N TYR A 222 10.74 -10.20 7.96
CA TYR A 222 11.61 -9.69 6.91
C TYR A 222 11.64 -8.17 6.92
N PRO A 223 12.77 -7.52 6.59
CA PRO A 223 12.84 -6.07 6.59
C PRO A 223 11.88 -5.42 5.58
N ALA A 224 11.49 -4.20 5.90
CA ALA A 224 10.43 -3.44 5.25
C ALA A 224 10.70 -3.00 3.79
N PHE A 225 11.88 -3.27 3.22
CA PHE A 225 12.23 -2.77 1.87
C PHE A 225 11.56 -3.55 0.72
N VAL A 226 10.87 -4.66 1.04
CA VAL A 226 10.05 -5.45 0.11
C VAL A 226 8.63 -5.56 0.68
N GLY A 227 7.61 -5.53 -0.19
CA GLY A 227 6.25 -5.89 0.21
C GLY A 227 5.46 -4.81 0.98
N GLN A 228 5.99 -3.60 1.13
CA GLN A 228 5.26 -2.45 1.66
C GLN A 228 4.64 -1.58 0.55
N PRO A 229 3.60 -0.78 0.83
CA PRO A 229 3.01 0.11 -0.17
C PRO A 229 4.07 0.95 -0.90
N GLY A 230 4.01 0.95 -2.24
CA GLY A 230 4.99 1.64 -3.09
C GLY A 230 6.32 0.90 -3.31
N LYS A 231 6.56 -0.21 -2.61
CA LYS A 231 7.77 -1.03 -2.78
C LYS A 231 7.50 -2.28 -3.63
N PRO A 232 8.54 -2.84 -4.27
CA PRO A 232 8.41 -4.06 -5.06
C PRO A 232 7.85 -5.23 -4.26
N GLY A 233 6.95 -5.98 -4.88
CA GLY A 233 6.28 -7.15 -4.30
C GLY A 233 5.12 -6.81 -3.36
N TYR A 234 4.71 -5.55 -3.24
CA TYR A 234 3.61 -5.12 -2.37
C TYR A 234 2.31 -5.88 -2.63
N ARG A 235 1.86 -5.95 -3.89
CA ARG A 235 0.59 -6.57 -4.28
C ARG A 235 0.58 -8.04 -3.90
N VAL A 236 1.71 -8.72 -4.13
CA VAL A 236 1.89 -10.14 -3.76
C VAL A 236 1.72 -10.33 -2.25
N VAL A 237 2.39 -9.50 -1.45
CA VAL A 237 2.32 -9.58 0.01
C VAL A 237 0.95 -9.18 0.53
N ALA A 238 0.30 -8.19 -0.08
CA ALA A 238 -1.07 -7.80 0.24
C ALA A 238 -2.05 -8.96 -0.03
N LEU A 239 -1.97 -9.61 -1.20
CA LEU A 239 -2.77 -10.79 -1.50
C LEU A 239 -2.51 -11.93 -0.50
N ALA A 240 -1.26 -12.11 -0.09
CA ALA A 240 -0.87 -13.15 0.86
C ALA A 240 -1.47 -12.90 2.25
N ARG A 241 -1.40 -11.65 2.72
CA ARG A 241 -2.00 -11.20 3.99
C ARG A 241 -3.53 -11.33 3.99
N MET A 242 -4.17 -10.96 2.88
CA MET A 242 -5.63 -11.10 2.71
C MET A 242 -6.07 -12.57 2.51
N ARG A 243 -5.13 -13.51 2.37
CA ARG A 243 -5.40 -14.94 2.12
C ARG A 243 -6.32 -15.17 0.92
N ILE A 244 -6.15 -14.37 -0.13
CA ILE A 244 -7.02 -14.44 -1.31
C ILE A 244 -6.82 -15.79 -2.01
N PRO A 245 -7.89 -16.57 -2.27
CA PRO A 245 -7.78 -17.86 -2.94
C PRO A 245 -7.38 -17.72 -4.41
N LEU A 246 -6.74 -18.76 -4.95
CA LEU A 246 -6.26 -18.82 -6.35
C LEU A 246 -7.37 -18.54 -7.37
N LEU A 247 -8.61 -18.96 -7.08
CA LEU A 247 -9.76 -18.72 -7.95
C LEU A 247 -10.01 -17.22 -8.20
N ILE A 248 -9.89 -16.39 -7.16
CA ILE A 248 -10.05 -14.94 -7.29
C ILE A 248 -8.91 -14.37 -8.11
N VAL A 249 -7.66 -14.80 -7.88
CA VAL A 249 -6.50 -14.35 -8.67
C VAL A 249 -6.66 -14.69 -10.15
N ARG A 250 -7.23 -15.85 -10.48
CA ARG A 250 -7.51 -16.23 -11.88
C ARG A 250 -8.71 -15.50 -12.48
N ALA A 251 -9.70 -15.14 -11.67
CA ALA A 251 -10.84 -14.34 -12.08
C ALA A 251 -10.51 -12.84 -12.26
N MET A 252 -9.32 -12.39 -11.83
CA MET A 252 -8.87 -11.01 -12.07
C MET A 252 -8.76 -10.73 -13.57
N SER A 253 -9.05 -9.48 -13.95
CA SER A 253 -8.84 -8.99 -15.32
C SER A 253 -7.37 -9.23 -15.74
N PRO A 254 -7.10 -9.49 -17.04
CA PRO A 254 -5.74 -9.75 -17.52
C PRO A 254 -4.78 -8.62 -17.14
N GLU A 255 -5.23 -7.37 -17.13
CA GLU A 255 -4.41 -6.21 -16.75
C GLU A 255 -3.98 -6.29 -15.29
N ARG A 256 -4.90 -6.63 -14.37
CA ARG A 256 -4.56 -6.79 -12.94
C ARG A 256 -3.61 -7.96 -12.70
N ARG A 257 -3.75 -9.04 -13.49
CA ARG A 257 -2.82 -10.18 -13.44
C ARG A 257 -1.44 -9.80 -13.95
N ASP A 258 -1.36 -9.00 -15.01
CA ASP A 258 -0.08 -8.50 -15.54
C ASP A 258 0.60 -7.56 -14.54
N GLU A 259 -0.14 -6.68 -13.88
CA GLU A 259 0.38 -5.82 -12.80
C GLU A 259 0.87 -6.66 -11.60
N LEU A 260 0.15 -7.72 -11.24
CA LEU A 260 0.58 -8.65 -10.19
C LEU A 260 1.84 -9.41 -10.60
N LEU A 261 1.93 -9.89 -11.84
CA LEU A 261 3.10 -10.58 -12.38
C LEU A 261 4.31 -9.66 -12.51
N PHE A 262 4.07 -8.39 -12.82
CA PHE A 262 5.09 -7.35 -12.84
C PHE A 262 5.66 -7.12 -11.44
N ASP A 263 4.79 -6.86 -10.46
CA ASP A 263 5.18 -6.61 -9.08
C ASP A 263 5.85 -7.86 -8.45
N TRP A 264 5.39 -9.05 -8.83
CA TRP A 264 6.02 -10.33 -8.52
C TRP A 264 7.48 -10.42 -9.01
N LYS A 265 7.72 -10.07 -10.28
CA LYS A 265 9.06 -10.07 -10.89
C LYS A 265 9.95 -9.03 -10.21
N ALA A 266 9.42 -7.83 -9.96
CA ALA A 266 10.15 -6.76 -9.28
C ALA A 266 10.58 -7.18 -7.86
N GLY A 267 9.65 -7.72 -7.05
CA GLY A 267 9.97 -8.23 -5.71
C GLY A 267 11.02 -9.34 -5.74
N ARG A 268 10.92 -10.27 -6.70
CA ARG A 268 11.93 -11.33 -6.90
C ARG A 268 13.31 -10.76 -7.22
N LEU A 269 13.39 -9.77 -8.10
CA LEU A 269 14.67 -9.16 -8.50
C LEU A 269 15.33 -8.43 -7.32
N VAL A 270 14.56 -7.68 -6.54
CA VAL A 270 15.06 -7.03 -5.31
C VAL A 270 15.63 -8.06 -4.33
N LEU A 271 14.91 -9.16 -4.09
CA LEU A 271 15.39 -10.21 -3.20
C LEU A 271 16.69 -10.87 -3.70
N LEU A 272 16.85 -11.02 -5.02
CA LEU A 272 18.08 -11.55 -5.61
C LEU A 272 19.26 -10.58 -5.46
N GLU A 273 19.05 -9.28 -5.71
CA GLU A 273 20.07 -8.25 -5.52
C GLU A 273 20.47 -8.13 -4.05
N HIS A 274 19.50 -8.19 -3.14
CA HIS A 274 19.77 -8.19 -1.71
C HIS A 274 20.58 -9.42 -1.28
N ARG A 275 20.26 -10.60 -1.79
CA ARG A 275 21.07 -11.82 -1.55
C ARG A 275 22.51 -11.67 -2.04
N LYS A 276 22.73 -11.05 -3.21
CA LYS A 276 24.10 -10.77 -3.71
C LYS A 276 24.84 -9.81 -2.79
N TYR A 277 24.16 -8.77 -2.32
CA TYR A 277 24.69 -7.82 -1.33
C TYR A 277 25.10 -8.52 -0.04
N LEU A 278 24.21 -9.29 0.59
CA LEU A 278 24.50 -10.01 1.83
C LEU A 278 25.66 -10.99 1.67
N ARG A 279 25.78 -11.64 0.51
CA ARG A 279 26.94 -12.50 0.21
C ARG A 279 28.23 -11.70 0.16
N ARG A 280 28.27 -10.54 -0.51
CA ARG A 280 29.45 -9.68 -0.54
C ARG A 280 29.82 -9.21 0.86
N LEU A 281 28.83 -8.82 1.66
CA LEU A 281 28.99 -8.40 3.05
C LEU A 281 29.54 -9.54 3.93
N PHE A 282 28.99 -10.75 3.80
CA PHE A 282 29.50 -11.93 4.49
C PHE A 282 30.97 -12.21 4.14
N HIS A 283 31.35 -12.13 2.86
CA HIS A 283 32.74 -12.34 2.44
C HIS A 283 33.68 -11.25 2.95
N SER A 284 33.24 -9.98 2.98
CA SER A 284 34.05 -8.88 3.52
C SER A 284 34.24 -9.03 5.03
N MET A 285 33.18 -9.41 5.75
CA MET A 285 33.25 -9.67 7.19
C MET A 285 34.11 -10.90 7.50
N ARG A 286 34.00 -11.99 6.74
CA ARG A 286 34.82 -13.20 6.91
C ARG A 286 36.31 -12.93 6.68
N LYS A 287 36.66 -12.05 5.74
CA LYS A 287 38.05 -11.60 5.54
C LYS A 287 38.52 -10.75 6.73
N ARG A 288 37.66 -9.86 7.23
CA ARG A 288 37.93 -9.09 8.45
C ARG A 288 38.06 -9.96 9.69
N THR A 289 37.32 -11.06 9.83
CA THR A 289 37.44 -11.93 11.02
C THR A 289 38.78 -12.65 11.08
N LYS A 290 39.51 -12.86 9.98
CA LYS A 290 40.88 -13.39 10.08
C LYS A 290 41.83 -12.36 10.68
N VAL A 291 41.74 -11.12 10.21
CA VAL A 291 42.46 -9.98 10.78
C VAL A 291 41.99 -9.68 12.20
N GLY A 292 40.70 -9.83 12.46
CA GLY A 292 40.03 -9.64 13.75
C GLY A 292 40.35 -10.75 14.74
N LEU A 293 40.39 -12.02 14.33
CA LEU A 293 40.92 -13.12 15.16
C LEU A 293 42.38 -12.88 15.45
N PHE A 294 43.16 -12.44 14.46
CA PHE A 294 44.57 -12.13 14.67
C PHE A 294 44.72 -10.94 15.63
N LEU A 295 43.92 -9.88 15.50
CA LEU A 295 43.91 -8.73 16.41
C LEU A 295 43.38 -9.10 17.80
N HIS A 296 42.38 -9.97 17.89
CA HIS A 296 41.80 -10.39 19.16
C HIS A 296 42.72 -11.39 19.87
N ALA A 297 43.41 -12.26 19.14
CA ALA A 297 44.46 -13.14 19.65
C ALA A 297 45.70 -12.34 20.05
N ALA A 298 46.13 -11.37 19.24
CA ALA A 298 47.23 -10.46 19.58
C ALA A 298 46.88 -9.62 20.80
N ARG A 299 45.65 -9.08 20.89
CA ARG A 299 45.20 -8.30 22.03
C ARG A 299 45.05 -9.16 23.28
N ALA A 300 44.51 -10.38 23.17
CA ALA A 300 44.45 -11.33 24.28
C ALA A 300 45.85 -11.71 24.75
N PHE A 301 46.78 -12.01 23.82
CA PHE A 301 48.18 -12.32 24.15
C PHE A 301 48.90 -11.16 24.85
N ILE A 302 48.69 -9.91 24.40
CA ILE A 302 49.23 -8.71 25.04
C ILE A 302 48.66 -8.52 26.46
N ASN A 303 47.37 -8.80 26.65
CA ASN A 303 46.71 -8.59 27.92
C ASN A 303 47.02 -9.68 28.95
N ASP A 304 47.10 -10.94 28.50
CA ASP A 304 47.33 -12.11 29.35
C ASP A 304 48.83 -12.29 29.69
N TYR A 305 49.73 -11.86 28.80
CA TYR A 305 51.18 -12.00 28.96
C TYR A 305 51.92 -10.70 28.61
N PRO A 306 51.70 -9.60 29.36
CA PRO A 306 52.27 -8.29 29.03
C PRO A 306 53.80 -8.31 28.97
N TRP A 307 54.45 -9.06 29.86
CA TRP A 307 55.91 -9.21 29.85
C TRP A 307 56.43 -9.98 28.62
N GLN A 308 55.75 -11.05 28.21
CA GLN A 308 56.14 -11.81 27.01
C GLN A 308 55.87 -11.02 25.74
N ALA A 309 54.80 -10.23 25.71
CA ALA A 309 54.52 -9.30 24.63
C ALA A 309 55.60 -8.21 24.51
N LEU A 310 56.09 -7.67 25.62
CA LEU A 310 57.22 -6.74 25.65
C LEU A 310 58.52 -7.38 25.16
N ILE A 311 58.83 -8.61 25.58
CA ILE A 311 59.99 -9.36 25.07
C ILE A 311 59.87 -9.59 23.56
N GLY A 312 58.70 -10.03 23.11
CA GLY A 312 58.43 -10.24 21.68
C GLY A 312 58.57 -8.96 20.86
N ALA A 313 58.01 -7.85 21.34
CA ALA A 313 58.15 -6.55 20.70
C ALA A 313 59.62 -6.07 20.69
N GLY A 314 60.36 -6.28 21.77
CA GLY A 314 61.80 -5.98 21.85
C GLY A 314 62.62 -6.81 20.87
N ALA A 315 62.33 -8.11 20.76
CA ALA A 315 62.99 -8.99 19.80
C ALA A 315 62.74 -8.54 18.35
N VAL A 316 61.50 -8.20 17.99
CA VAL A 316 61.15 -7.67 16.65
C VAL A 316 61.87 -6.34 16.38
N PHE A 317 61.94 -5.44 17.37
CA PHE A 317 62.60 -4.16 17.25
C PHE A 317 64.13 -4.28 17.08
N THR A 318 64.78 -5.15 17.87
CA THR A 318 66.23 -5.41 17.74
C THR A 318 66.57 -6.05 16.40
N LEU A 319 65.73 -6.98 15.92
CA LEU A 319 65.88 -7.58 14.60
C LEU A 319 65.80 -6.50 13.50
N ALA A 320 64.83 -5.60 13.59
CA ALA A 320 64.65 -4.50 12.63
C ALA A 320 65.88 -3.58 12.57
N ILE A 321 66.43 -3.19 13.73
CA ILE A 321 67.67 -2.38 13.82
C ILE A 321 68.85 -3.13 13.19
N ALA A 322 69.03 -4.42 13.52
CA ALA A 322 70.12 -5.22 12.97
C ALA A 322 70.05 -5.32 11.44
N THR A 323 68.85 -5.54 10.88
CA THR A 323 68.66 -5.52 9.41
C THR A 323 68.93 -4.15 8.80
N GLY A 324 68.54 -3.05 9.46
CA GLY A 324 68.80 -1.69 8.98
C GLY A 324 70.29 -1.35 8.96
N LEU A 325 71.02 -1.71 10.02
CA LEU A 325 72.47 -1.55 10.08
C LEU A 325 73.19 -2.40 9.04
N TRP A 326 72.74 -3.65 8.83
CA TRP A 326 73.30 -4.53 7.81
C TRP A 326 73.08 -3.98 6.40
N LEU A 327 71.91 -3.41 6.12
CA LEU A 327 71.62 -2.73 4.84
C LEU A 327 72.44 -1.45 4.66
N ALA A 328 72.66 -0.67 5.72
CA ALA A 328 73.44 0.57 5.66
C ALA A 328 74.94 0.35 5.48
N TRP A 329 75.44 -0.84 5.83
CA TRP A 329 76.83 -1.25 5.65
C TRP A 329 77.13 -1.85 4.28
N ARG A 330 76.09 -2.10 3.47
CA ARG A 330 76.20 -2.70 2.15
C ARG A 330 76.18 -1.64 1.06
#